data_AF-A0A3A4QKA5-F1
#
_entry.id   AF-A0A3A4QKA5-F1
#
_cell.length_a   1.000
_cell.length_b   1.000
_cell.length_c   1.000
_cell.angle_alpha   90.00
_cell.angle_beta   90.00
_cell.angle_gamma   90.00
#
_symmetry.space_group_name_H-M   'P 1'
#
loop_
_entity.id
_entity.type
_entity.pdbx_description
1 polymer ?
#
loop_
_entity_poly.entity_id
_entity_poly.type
_entity_poly.pdbx_seq_one_letter_code
_entity_poly.pdbx_strand_id
1 'polypeptide(L)'
;MSSRSLFARFLRFIGIVLMGLTGGITLLGGIGTTCAALFPTKYESMAALAPFQWLYILFVIGGIAIGVWGIWATIKLVRGTSDSYWMSLQALIAGVLIGEFHIYMSRMLRGKSMPVDAVVYTTILTLAIFLIFRIPYLWQGVNFARSDTKSNLPAGGAAAIMLGLLTLTIQYTMGATHTWNGVNYANAFNTAMTVVGVGLLFLGAGIFVSVSRVWGTASRLAVQHESA
;
A
#
# COMPACT_ATOMS: atom_id res chain seq x y z
N MET A 1 12.05 -8.59 -23.94
CA MET A 1 12.85 -8.91 -22.71
C MET A 1 12.44 -10.27 -22.16
N SER A 2 13.38 -11.10 -21.68
CA SER A 2 13.06 -12.40 -21.06
C SER A 2 12.48 -12.24 -19.64
N SER A 3 11.43 -13.00 -19.32
CA SER A 3 10.80 -13.03 -17.99
C SER A 3 11.72 -13.54 -16.87
N ARG A 4 12.77 -14.28 -17.24
CA ARG A 4 13.76 -14.79 -16.29
C ARG A 4 14.91 -13.80 -16.02
N SER A 5 15.01 -12.71 -16.78
CA SER A 5 16.07 -11.71 -16.59
C SER A 5 16.00 -11.05 -15.20
N LEU A 6 17.16 -10.67 -14.67
CA LEU A 6 17.25 -9.97 -13.38
C LEU A 6 16.44 -8.67 -13.38
N PHE A 7 16.50 -7.91 -14.49
CA PHE A 7 15.73 -6.68 -14.65
C PHE A 7 14.22 -6.93 -14.59
N ALA A 8 13.69 -7.94 -15.29
CA ALA A 8 12.27 -8.28 -15.22
C ALA A 8 11.81 -8.69 -13.80
N ARG A 9 12.65 -9.45 -13.07
CA ARG A 9 12.37 -9.83 -11.67
C ARG A 9 12.38 -8.62 -10.75
N PHE A 10 13.33 -7.72 -10.93
CA PHE A 10 13.43 -6.47 -10.18
C PHE A 10 12.20 -5.58 -10.39
N LEU A 11 11.74 -5.42 -11.63
CA LEU A 11 10.53 -4.65 -11.92
C LEU A 11 9.28 -5.27 -11.27
N ARG A 12 9.14 -6.61 -11.29
CA ARG A 12 8.05 -7.30 -10.57
C ARG A 12 8.13 -7.07 -9.06
N PHE A 13 9.33 -7.15 -8.50
CA PHE A 13 9.58 -6.88 -7.08
C PHE A 13 9.13 -5.47 -6.70
N ILE A 14 9.59 -4.45 -7.43
CA ILE A 14 9.21 -3.05 -7.20
C ILE A 14 7.71 -2.85 -7.36
N GLY A 15 7.08 -3.43 -8.39
CA GLY A 15 5.64 -3.35 -8.59
C GLY A 15 4.82 -3.89 -7.41
N ILE A 16 5.22 -5.03 -6.85
CA ILE A 16 4.55 -5.62 -5.68
C ILE A 16 4.74 -4.75 -4.44
N VAL A 17 5.96 -4.26 -4.19
CA VAL A 17 6.24 -3.39 -3.03
C VAL A 17 5.45 -2.10 -3.12
N LEU A 18 5.44 -1.45 -4.28
CA LEU A 18 4.68 -0.22 -4.51
C LEU A 18 3.18 -0.42 -4.35
N MET A 19 2.62 -1.51 -4.89
CA MET A 19 1.21 -1.82 -4.72
C MET A 19 0.85 -2.05 -3.25
N GLY A 20 1.68 -2.79 -2.52
CA GLY A 20 1.47 -3.07 -1.10
C GLY A 20 1.53 -1.82 -0.24
N LEU A 21 2.52 -0.95 -0.49
CA LEU A 21 2.62 0.36 0.17
C LEU A 21 1.43 1.26 -0.18
N THR A 22 1.04 1.32 -1.44
CA THR A 22 -0.08 2.17 -1.89
C THR A 22 -1.41 1.72 -1.27
N GLY A 23 -1.68 0.41 -1.26
CA GLY A 23 -2.86 -0.16 -0.59
C GLY A 23 -2.86 0.13 0.91
N GLY A 24 -1.71 -0.03 1.57
CA GLY A 24 -1.54 0.28 2.98
C GLY A 24 -1.72 1.78 3.31
N ILE A 25 -1.10 2.68 2.53
CA ILE A 25 -1.24 4.13 2.68
C ILE A 25 -2.69 4.56 2.47
N THR A 26 -3.38 3.99 1.49
CA THR A 26 -4.79 4.28 1.21
C THR A 26 -5.68 3.84 2.36
N LEU A 27 -5.44 2.63 2.91
CA LEU A 27 -6.15 2.12 4.08
C LEU A 27 -5.95 3.02 5.30
N LEU A 28 -4.69 3.36 5.60
CA LEU A 28 -4.35 4.24 6.73
C LEU A 28 -4.92 5.65 6.53
N GLY A 29 -4.92 6.18 5.31
CA GLY A 29 -5.54 7.47 4.97
C GLY A 29 -7.06 7.47 5.18
N GLY A 30 -7.73 6.39 4.78
CA GLY A 30 -9.17 6.19 5.04
C GLY A 30 -9.48 6.17 6.54
N ILE A 31 -8.74 5.35 7.31
CA ILE A 31 -8.88 5.28 8.77
C ILE A 31 -8.58 6.64 9.42
N GLY A 32 -7.51 7.31 9.01
CA GLY A 32 -7.10 8.62 9.53
C GLY A 32 -8.10 9.73 9.25
N THR A 33 -8.91 9.62 8.20
CA THR A 33 -9.98 10.60 7.88
C THR A 33 -11.14 10.57 8.88
N THR A 34 -11.23 9.52 9.72
CA THR A 34 -12.31 9.34 10.69
C THR A 34 -12.45 10.52 11.66
N CYS A 35 -11.36 11.19 12.05
CA CYS A 35 -11.45 12.36 12.94
C CYS A 35 -12.23 13.52 12.31
N ALA A 36 -11.99 13.79 11.03
CA ALA A 36 -12.72 14.79 10.26
C ALA A 36 -14.17 14.36 9.95
N ALA A 37 -14.38 13.06 9.74
CA ALA A 37 -15.68 12.51 9.38
C ALA A 37 -16.65 12.35 10.57
N LEU A 38 -16.16 12.06 11.77
CA LEU A 38 -17.02 11.80 12.94
C LEU A 38 -17.07 12.97 13.92
N PHE A 39 -16.03 13.79 13.96
CA PHE A 39 -15.90 14.88 14.94
C PHE A 39 -15.46 16.22 14.31
N PRO A 40 -16.11 16.70 13.23
CA PRO A 40 -15.66 17.89 12.50
C PRO A 40 -15.65 19.16 13.37
N THR A 41 -16.52 19.27 14.37
CA THR A 41 -16.62 20.45 15.26
C THR A 41 -15.64 20.42 16.44
N LYS A 42 -14.94 19.31 16.65
CA LYS A 42 -13.93 19.19 17.73
C LYS A 42 -12.64 19.94 17.38
N TYR A 43 -12.42 20.24 16.10
CA TYR A 43 -11.21 20.86 15.59
C TYR A 43 -11.58 22.08 14.74
N GLU A 44 -11.10 23.26 15.11
CA GLU A 44 -11.43 24.52 14.42
C GLU A 44 -11.15 24.44 12.91
N SER A 45 -10.03 23.82 12.52
CA SER A 45 -9.65 23.63 11.11
C SER A 45 -10.57 22.69 10.32
N MET A 46 -11.48 21.96 10.98
CA MET A 46 -12.41 21.00 10.39
C MET A 46 -13.87 21.42 10.54
N ALA A 47 -14.17 22.51 11.26
CA ALA A 47 -15.54 22.94 11.53
C ALA A 47 -16.34 23.20 10.24
N ALA A 48 -15.68 23.72 9.19
CA ALA A 48 -16.28 23.93 7.87
C ALA A 48 -16.74 22.63 7.17
N LEU A 49 -16.29 21.47 7.64
CA LEU A 49 -16.69 20.16 7.11
C LEU A 49 -18.01 19.65 7.72
N ALA A 50 -18.48 20.24 8.82
CA ALA A 50 -19.66 19.76 9.54
C ALA A 50 -20.93 19.64 8.67
N PRO A 51 -21.25 20.60 7.77
CA PRO A 51 -22.39 20.45 6.86
C PRO A 51 -22.24 19.30 5.83
N PHE A 52 -21.01 18.87 5.58
CA PHE A 52 -20.66 17.83 4.61
C PHE A 52 -20.16 16.55 5.29
N GLN A 53 -20.49 16.35 6.57
CA GLN A 53 -20.01 15.22 7.36
C GLN A 53 -20.30 13.86 6.68
N TRP A 54 -21.49 13.70 6.09
CA TRP A 54 -21.90 12.51 5.36
C TRP A 54 -20.92 12.15 4.23
N LEU A 55 -20.39 13.15 3.53
CA LEU A 55 -19.45 12.96 2.43
C LEU A 55 -18.09 12.49 2.94
N TYR A 56 -17.64 13.02 4.07
CA TYR A 56 -16.39 12.57 4.70
C TYR A 56 -16.50 11.15 5.26
N ILE A 57 -17.68 10.73 5.72
CA ILE A 57 -17.94 9.33 6.07
C ILE A 57 -17.79 8.44 4.82
N LEU A 58 -18.31 8.87 3.67
CA LEU A 58 -18.09 8.14 2.41
C LEU A 58 -16.62 8.08 2.02
N PHE A 59 -15.83 9.14 2.25
CA PHE A 59 -14.38 9.09 2.03
C PHE A 59 -13.67 8.10 2.96
N VAL A 60 -14.09 7.98 4.21
CA VAL A 60 -13.55 6.97 5.14
C VAL A 60 -13.86 5.56 4.63
N ILE A 61 -15.13 5.27 4.33
CA ILE A 61 -15.56 3.94 3.87
C ILE A 61 -14.88 3.60 2.54
N GLY A 62 -14.87 4.54 1.58
CA GLY A 62 -14.23 4.37 0.29
C GLY A 62 -12.73 4.16 0.40
N GLY A 63 -12.03 4.95 1.23
CA GLY A 63 -10.60 4.79 1.48
C GLY A 63 -10.26 3.43 2.09
N ILE A 64 -11.04 2.96 3.07
CA ILE A 64 -10.85 1.64 3.67
C ILE A 64 -11.09 0.53 2.63
N ALA A 65 -12.19 0.59 1.89
CA ALA A 65 -12.54 -0.42 0.90
C ALA A 65 -11.48 -0.51 -0.20
N ILE A 66 -11.04 0.62 -0.75
CA ILE A 66 -9.99 0.69 -1.77
C ILE A 66 -8.64 0.24 -1.21
N GLY A 67 -8.31 0.61 0.03
CA GLY A 67 -7.08 0.18 0.69
C GLY A 67 -7.01 -1.34 0.86
N VAL A 68 -8.09 -1.95 1.36
CA VAL A 68 -8.21 -3.42 1.46
C VAL A 68 -8.13 -4.07 0.08
N TRP A 69 -8.80 -3.49 -0.92
CA TRP A 69 -8.73 -3.97 -2.29
C TRP A 69 -7.30 -3.90 -2.85
N GLY A 70 -6.55 -2.84 -2.56
CA GLY A 70 -5.16 -2.70 -2.96
C GLY A 70 -4.23 -3.72 -2.30
N ILE A 71 -4.44 -4.03 -1.02
CA ILE A 71 -3.73 -5.11 -0.32
C ILE A 71 -4.07 -6.46 -0.96
N TRP A 72 -5.33 -6.70 -1.29
CA TRP A 72 -5.75 -7.92 -1.97
C TRP A 72 -5.13 -8.06 -3.36
N ALA A 73 -5.08 -6.97 -4.13
CA ALA A 73 -4.40 -6.93 -5.41
C ALA A 73 -2.89 -7.25 -5.26
N THR A 74 -2.26 -6.76 -4.19
CA THR A 74 -0.85 -7.08 -3.85
C THR A 74 -0.67 -8.59 -3.62
N ILE A 75 -1.55 -9.21 -2.84
CA ILE A 75 -1.53 -10.66 -2.61
C ILE A 75 -1.69 -11.41 -3.95
N LYS A 76 -2.58 -10.94 -4.83
CA LYS A 76 -2.77 -11.52 -6.15
C LYS A 76 -1.56 -11.38 -7.08
N LEU A 77 -0.84 -10.26 -7.00
CA LEU A 77 0.43 -10.06 -7.72
C LEU A 77 1.51 -11.02 -7.20
N VAL A 78 1.62 -11.18 -5.88
CA VAL A 78 2.55 -12.16 -5.27
C VAL A 78 2.22 -13.57 -5.75
N ARG A 79 0.92 -13.93 -5.78
CA ARG A 79 0.45 -15.24 -6.24
C ARG A 79 0.53 -15.45 -7.76
N GLY A 80 0.83 -14.42 -8.54
CA GLY A 80 0.90 -14.50 -10.01
C GLY A 80 -0.43 -14.87 -10.66
N THR A 81 -1.56 -14.47 -10.08
CA THR A 81 -2.89 -14.76 -10.66
C THR A 81 -3.13 -14.01 -11.96
N SER A 82 -3.93 -14.56 -12.87
CA SER A 82 -4.17 -13.99 -14.21
C SER A 82 -4.82 -12.61 -14.21
N ASP A 83 -5.61 -12.30 -13.19
CA ASP A 83 -6.30 -11.02 -13.03
C ASP A 83 -5.56 -10.01 -12.14
N SER A 84 -4.43 -10.40 -11.56
CA SER A 84 -3.67 -9.59 -10.58
C SER A 84 -3.37 -8.17 -11.07
N TYR A 85 -2.85 -8.04 -12.30
CA TYR A 85 -2.48 -6.76 -12.87
C TYR A 85 -3.70 -5.84 -13.11
N TRP A 86 -4.80 -6.39 -13.62
CA TRP A 86 -6.02 -5.63 -13.83
C TRP A 86 -6.66 -5.19 -12.52
N MET A 87 -6.66 -6.07 -11.51
CA MET A 87 -7.15 -5.73 -10.19
C MET A 87 -6.34 -4.58 -9.56
N SER A 88 -5.02 -4.58 -9.74
CA SER A 88 -4.16 -3.46 -9.31
C SER A 88 -4.53 -2.16 -10.02
N LEU A 89 -4.69 -2.18 -11.34
CA LEU A 89 -5.10 -0.98 -12.09
C LEU A 89 -6.46 -0.44 -11.62
N GLN A 90 -7.43 -1.32 -11.41
CA GLN A 90 -8.76 -0.91 -10.95
C GLN A 90 -8.72 -0.26 -9.57
N ALA A 91 -7.99 -0.86 -8.61
CA ALA A 91 -7.81 -0.30 -7.27
C ALA A 91 -7.10 1.06 -7.32
N LEU A 92 -6.06 1.20 -8.14
CA LEU A 92 -5.31 2.45 -8.30
C LEU A 92 -6.17 3.54 -8.95
N ILE A 93 -6.90 3.24 -10.02
CA ILE A 93 -7.80 4.19 -10.69
C ILE A 93 -8.90 4.63 -9.73
N ALA A 94 -9.56 3.70 -9.03
CA ALA A 94 -10.57 4.03 -8.03
C ALA A 94 -9.99 4.92 -6.91
N GLY A 95 -8.79 4.60 -6.44
CA GLY A 95 -8.07 5.39 -5.44
C GLY A 95 -7.78 6.81 -5.89
N VAL A 96 -7.32 7.01 -7.13
CA VAL A 96 -7.09 8.34 -7.70
C VAL A 96 -8.40 9.11 -7.82
N LEU A 97 -9.46 8.50 -8.38
CA LEU A 97 -10.73 9.21 -8.59
C LEU A 97 -11.37 9.66 -7.26
N ILE A 98 -11.47 8.77 -6.28
CA ILE A 98 -12.04 9.11 -4.96
C ILE A 98 -11.12 10.07 -4.20
N GLY A 99 -9.81 9.86 -4.29
CA GLY A 99 -8.82 10.68 -3.61
C GLY A 99 -8.76 12.12 -4.13
N GLU A 100 -8.74 12.31 -5.45
CA GLU A 100 -8.77 13.64 -6.08
C GLU A 100 -10.07 14.38 -5.73
N PHE A 101 -11.21 13.68 -5.73
CA PHE A 101 -12.47 14.27 -5.30
C PHE A 101 -12.41 14.70 -3.81
N HIS A 102 -11.79 13.89 -2.95
CA HIS A 102 -11.57 14.25 -1.54
C HIS A 102 -10.64 15.47 -1.38
N ILE A 103 -9.56 15.56 -2.18
CA ILE A 103 -8.69 16.74 -2.21
C ILE A 103 -9.47 17.98 -2.63
N TYR A 104 -10.22 17.89 -3.73
CA TYR A 104 -11.01 18.99 -4.27
C TYR A 104 -11.99 19.53 -3.22
N MET A 105 -12.80 18.65 -2.63
CA MET A 105 -13.77 19.04 -1.60
C MET A 105 -13.11 19.62 -0.36
N SER A 106 -11.98 19.06 0.08
CA SER A 106 -11.25 19.58 1.25
C SER A 106 -10.67 20.97 0.98
N ARG A 107 -10.06 21.19 -0.19
CA ARG A 107 -9.53 22.51 -0.55
C ARG A 107 -10.65 23.55 -0.70
N MET A 108 -11.78 23.16 -1.28
CA MET A 108 -12.95 24.04 -1.43
C MET A 108 -13.55 24.43 -0.07
N LEU A 109 -13.67 23.48 0.87
CA LEU A 109 -14.36 23.71 2.15
C LEU A 109 -13.48 24.31 3.25
N ARG A 110 -12.19 23.96 3.30
CA ARG A 110 -11.27 24.37 4.38
C ARG A 110 -9.93 24.94 3.91
N GLY A 111 -9.74 25.14 2.59
CA GLY A 111 -8.52 25.69 2.01
C GLY A 111 -7.29 24.76 2.05
N LYS A 112 -7.42 23.53 2.58
CA LYS A 112 -6.32 22.57 2.76
C LYS A 112 -6.83 21.14 2.56
N SER A 113 -5.97 20.22 2.14
CA SER A 113 -6.32 18.81 1.89
C SER A 113 -5.42 17.80 2.60
N MET A 114 -4.28 18.24 3.13
CA MET A 114 -3.36 17.35 3.84
C MET A 114 -4.08 16.65 5.00
N PRO A 115 -3.79 15.34 5.23
CA PRO A 115 -2.72 14.53 4.61
C PRO A 115 -3.09 13.80 3.30
N VAL A 116 -4.32 13.97 2.78
CA VAL A 116 -4.83 13.17 1.65
C VAL A 116 -4.00 13.37 0.37
N ASP A 117 -3.39 14.54 0.18
CA ASP A 117 -2.47 14.80 -0.93
C ASP A 117 -1.39 13.72 -1.07
N ALA A 118 -0.75 13.33 0.05
CA ALA A 118 0.31 12.33 0.04
C ALA A 118 -0.21 10.94 -0.39
N VAL A 119 -1.44 10.60 0.02
CA VAL A 119 -2.11 9.35 -0.37
C VAL A 119 -2.35 9.33 -1.88
N VAL A 120 -2.91 10.42 -2.42
CA VAL A 120 -3.25 10.51 -3.85
C VAL A 120 -2.01 10.55 -4.72
N TYR A 121 -1.00 11.36 -4.38
CA TYR A 121 0.22 11.44 -5.16
C TYR A 121 1.00 10.13 -5.19
N THR A 122 1.01 9.39 -4.08
CA THR A 122 1.59 8.03 -4.05
C THR A 122 0.81 7.08 -4.96
N THR A 123 -0.52 7.18 -4.95
CA THR A 123 -1.39 6.36 -5.81
C THR A 123 -1.18 6.67 -7.29
N ILE A 124 -1.07 7.96 -7.66
CA ILE A 124 -0.78 8.40 -9.03
C ILE A 124 0.59 7.89 -9.48
N LEU A 125 1.62 8.01 -8.64
CA LEU A 125 2.95 7.48 -8.95
C LEU A 125 2.90 5.98 -9.23
N THR A 126 2.25 5.21 -8.35
CA THR A 126 2.11 3.76 -8.52
C THR A 126 1.30 3.43 -9.78
N LEU A 127 0.21 4.15 -10.06
CA LEU A 127 -0.56 3.99 -11.30
C LEU A 127 0.30 4.23 -12.54
N ALA A 128 1.07 5.33 -12.56
CA ALA A 128 1.96 5.64 -13.67
C ALA A 128 2.98 4.53 -13.90
N ILE A 129 3.58 3.98 -12.83
CA ILE A 129 4.54 2.87 -12.91
C ILE A 129 3.87 1.61 -13.45
N PHE A 130 2.65 1.27 -13.00
CA PHE A 130 1.91 0.14 -13.54
C PHE A 130 1.60 0.32 -15.03
N LEU A 131 1.14 1.50 -15.44
CA LEU A 131 0.90 1.81 -16.86
C LEU A 131 2.19 1.65 -17.69
N ILE A 132 3.35 2.09 -17.18
CA ILE A 132 4.65 1.88 -17.82
C ILE A 132 4.96 0.38 -17.97
N PHE A 133 4.67 -0.46 -16.98
CA PHE A 133 4.87 -1.92 -17.11
C PHE A 133 4.08 -2.54 -18.26
N ARG A 134 2.99 -1.91 -18.71
CA ARG A 134 2.18 -2.40 -19.83
C ARG A 134 2.81 -2.17 -21.20
N ILE A 135 3.85 -1.34 -21.31
CA ILE A 135 4.58 -1.13 -22.56
C ILE A 135 5.05 -2.49 -23.09
N PRO A 136 4.80 -2.84 -24.38
CA PRO A 136 5.01 -4.18 -24.90
C PRO A 136 6.38 -4.78 -24.59
N TYR A 137 7.44 -3.97 -24.68
CA TYR A 137 8.81 -4.39 -24.38
C TYR A 137 9.01 -4.84 -22.93
N LEU A 138 8.42 -4.11 -21.96
CA LEU A 138 8.48 -4.41 -20.53
C LEU A 138 7.54 -5.55 -20.17
N TRP A 139 6.32 -5.52 -20.70
CA TRP A 139 5.28 -6.50 -20.38
C TRP A 139 5.71 -7.95 -20.65
N GLN A 140 6.47 -8.19 -21.71
CA GLN A 140 7.02 -9.52 -22.02
C GLN A 140 7.79 -10.15 -20.84
N GLY A 141 8.47 -9.33 -20.02
CA GLY A 141 9.19 -9.81 -18.85
C GLY A 141 8.46 -9.62 -17.52
N VAL A 142 7.70 -8.53 -17.37
CA VAL A 142 7.03 -8.17 -16.10
C VAL A 142 5.73 -8.92 -15.88
N ASN A 143 5.08 -9.43 -16.93
CA ASN A 143 3.75 -10.05 -16.85
C ASN A 143 3.58 -10.96 -15.61
N PHE A 144 2.86 -10.43 -14.62
CA PHE A 144 2.69 -11.04 -13.30
C PHE A 144 1.97 -12.38 -13.38
N ALA A 145 1.09 -12.57 -14.36
CA ALA A 145 0.39 -13.84 -14.59
C ALA A 145 1.30 -14.98 -15.05
N ARG A 146 2.52 -14.68 -15.50
CA ARG A 146 3.52 -15.67 -15.95
C ARG A 146 4.59 -15.95 -14.90
N SER A 147 4.41 -15.44 -13.69
CA SER A 147 5.35 -15.64 -12.58
C SER A 147 4.79 -16.60 -11.53
N ASP A 148 5.68 -17.34 -10.87
CA ASP A 148 5.30 -18.24 -9.79
C ASP A 148 5.38 -17.54 -8.43
N THR A 149 4.54 -17.99 -7.50
CA THR A 149 4.46 -17.46 -6.13
C THR A 149 5.79 -17.50 -5.39
N LYS A 150 6.62 -18.53 -5.59
CA LYS A 150 7.91 -18.65 -4.89
C LYS A 150 8.87 -17.55 -5.32
N SER A 151 8.86 -17.18 -6.60
CA SER A 151 9.69 -16.10 -7.14
C SER A 151 9.32 -14.71 -6.63
N ASN A 152 8.04 -14.50 -6.29
CA ASN A 152 7.52 -13.21 -5.85
C ASN A 152 7.37 -13.09 -4.32
N LEU A 153 7.46 -14.20 -3.58
CA LEU A 153 7.35 -14.22 -2.12
C LEU A 153 8.27 -13.21 -1.42
N PRO A 154 9.55 -13.05 -1.83
CA PRO A 154 10.43 -12.02 -1.26
C PRO A 154 9.89 -10.60 -1.42
N ALA A 155 9.22 -10.29 -2.54
CA ALA A 155 8.59 -9.00 -2.77
C ALA A 155 7.38 -8.79 -1.85
N GLY A 156 6.60 -9.85 -1.60
CA GLY A 156 5.51 -9.81 -0.62
C GLY A 156 6.01 -9.59 0.82
N GLY A 157 7.10 -10.25 1.20
CA GLY A 157 7.77 -10.03 2.48
C GLY A 157 8.32 -8.61 2.63
N ALA A 158 8.95 -8.08 1.58
CA ALA A 158 9.43 -6.69 1.53
C ALA A 158 8.29 -5.69 1.64
N ALA A 159 7.17 -5.92 0.94
CA ALA A 159 5.98 -5.08 1.02
C ALA A 159 5.43 -5.04 2.45
N ALA A 160 5.34 -6.19 3.13
CA ALA A 160 4.90 -6.28 4.52
C ALA A 160 5.86 -5.54 5.47
N ILE A 161 7.17 -5.73 5.34
CA ILE A 161 8.17 -5.00 6.15
C ILE A 161 8.07 -3.50 5.93
N MET A 162 8.06 -3.04 4.69
CA MET A 162 8.02 -1.61 4.37
C MET A 162 6.72 -0.95 4.87
N LEU A 163 5.59 -1.64 4.73
CA LEU A 163 4.33 -1.18 5.30
C LEU A 163 4.36 -1.18 6.83
N GLY A 164 5.00 -2.17 7.46
CA GLY A 164 5.21 -2.22 8.90
C GLY A 164 6.03 -1.02 9.41
N LEU A 165 7.16 -0.72 8.74
CA LEU A 165 7.99 0.46 9.04
C LEU A 165 7.21 1.76 8.87
N LEU A 166 6.45 1.90 7.78
CA LEU A 166 5.59 3.06 7.56
C LEU A 166 4.57 3.22 8.71
N THR A 167 3.91 2.13 9.09
CA THR A 167 2.92 2.12 10.17
C THR A 167 3.54 2.55 11.50
N LEU A 168 4.76 2.10 11.81
CA LEU A 168 5.47 2.49 13.04
C LEU A 168 5.93 3.96 13.04
N THR A 169 6.16 4.53 11.87
CA THR A 169 6.70 5.90 11.72
C THR A 169 5.63 6.95 11.45
N ILE A 170 4.38 6.54 11.17
CA ILE A 170 3.29 7.42 10.73
C ILE A 170 3.01 8.57 11.71
N GLN A 171 3.17 8.34 13.02
CA GLN A 171 2.90 9.34 14.05
C GLN A 171 3.89 10.51 14.03
N TYR A 172 5.12 10.23 13.58
CA TYR A 172 6.16 11.23 13.41
C TYR A 172 5.99 11.95 12.08
N THR A 173 5.73 11.22 11.00
CA THR A 173 5.61 11.80 9.66
C THR A 173 4.31 12.60 9.47
N MET A 174 3.25 12.28 10.20
CA MET A 174 1.97 12.98 10.17
C MET A 174 1.77 13.97 11.34
N GLY A 175 2.73 14.05 12.27
CA GLY A 175 2.60 14.89 13.47
C GLY A 175 2.37 16.37 13.16
N ALA A 176 3.06 16.91 12.14
CA ALA A 176 2.93 18.31 11.73
C ALA A 176 1.51 18.68 11.23
N THR A 177 0.77 17.72 10.68
CA THR A 177 -0.59 17.92 10.16
C THR A 177 -1.68 17.50 11.15
N HIS A 178 -1.30 16.86 12.26
CA HIS A 178 -2.22 16.32 13.26
C HIS A 178 -1.99 16.87 14.67
N THR A 179 -1.26 17.98 14.81
CA THR A 179 -1.05 18.64 16.10
C THR A 179 -1.95 19.86 16.24
N TRP A 180 -2.84 19.84 17.23
CA TRP A 180 -3.71 20.97 17.58
C TRP A 180 -3.49 21.31 19.06
N ASN A 181 -3.28 22.60 19.36
CA ASN A 181 -3.06 23.09 20.73
C ASN A 181 -1.95 22.34 21.49
N GLY A 182 -0.87 21.97 20.80
CA GLY A 182 0.26 21.23 21.38
C GLY A 182 0.01 19.72 21.58
N VAL A 183 -1.17 19.20 21.21
CA VAL A 183 -1.50 17.77 21.30
C VAL A 183 -1.41 17.12 19.92
N ASN A 184 -0.55 16.11 19.77
CA ASN A 184 -0.44 15.32 18.54
C ASN A 184 -1.51 14.22 18.51
N TYR A 185 -2.56 14.42 17.71
CA TYR A 185 -3.66 13.48 17.55
C TYR A 185 -3.31 12.29 16.65
N ALA A 186 -2.17 12.29 15.94
CA ALA A 186 -1.68 11.07 15.29
C ALA A 186 -1.37 9.96 16.33
N ASN A 187 -1.08 10.34 17.58
CA ASN A 187 -0.86 9.40 18.68
C ASN A 187 -2.13 8.66 19.12
N ALA A 188 -3.33 9.09 18.69
CA ALA A 188 -4.58 8.42 19.03
C ALA A 188 -4.60 6.94 18.57
N PHE A 189 -3.84 6.61 17.53
CA PHE A 189 -3.71 5.25 17.02
C PHE A 189 -2.41 4.57 17.43
N ASN A 190 -1.64 5.12 18.38
CA ASN A 190 -0.28 4.65 18.66
C ASN A 190 -0.19 3.15 18.94
N THR A 191 -1.01 2.65 19.87
CA THR A 191 -1.03 1.24 20.23
C THR A 191 -1.39 0.35 19.04
N ALA A 192 -2.45 0.69 18.31
CA ALA A 192 -2.89 -0.08 17.15
C ALA A 192 -1.84 -0.10 16.03
N MET A 193 -1.26 1.06 15.72
CA MET A 193 -0.19 1.19 14.72
C MET A 193 1.07 0.44 15.14
N THR A 194 1.42 0.44 16.43
CA THR A 194 2.57 -0.30 16.97
C THR A 194 2.36 -1.80 16.83
N VAL A 195 1.19 -2.31 17.25
CA VAL A 195 0.86 -3.74 17.14
C VAL A 195 0.85 -4.20 15.69
N VAL A 196 0.17 -3.46 14.80
CA VAL A 196 0.09 -3.79 13.37
C VAL A 196 1.47 -3.68 12.72
N GLY A 197 2.22 -2.62 13.02
CA GLY A 197 3.55 -2.39 12.45
C GLY A 197 4.54 -3.48 12.83
N VAL A 198 4.61 -3.84 14.11
CA VAL A 198 5.44 -4.96 14.61
C VAL A 198 4.98 -6.29 14.01
N GLY A 199 3.66 -6.53 13.95
CA GLY A 199 3.11 -7.73 13.32
C GLY A 199 3.50 -7.88 11.85
N LEU A 200 3.45 -6.79 11.09
CA LEU A 200 3.87 -6.75 9.68
C LEU A 200 5.38 -6.97 9.50
N LEU A 201 6.21 -6.43 10.41
CA LEU A 201 7.65 -6.69 10.41
C LEU A 201 7.93 -8.19 10.62
N PHE A 202 7.32 -8.81 11.64
CA PHE A 202 7.50 -10.24 11.90
C PHE A 202 6.96 -11.11 10.78
N LEU A 203 5.79 -10.76 10.22
CA LEU A 203 5.22 -11.46 9.07
C LEU A 203 6.17 -11.41 7.87
N GLY A 204 6.65 -10.22 7.50
CA GLY A 204 7.55 -10.05 6.37
C GLY A 204 8.90 -10.74 6.58
N ALA A 205 9.48 -10.64 7.79
CA ALA A 205 10.70 -11.37 8.15
C ALA A 205 10.50 -12.89 8.09
N GLY A 206 9.37 -13.40 8.58
CA GLY A 206 9.00 -14.81 8.51
C GLY A 206 8.90 -15.31 7.06
N ILE A 207 8.31 -14.51 6.17
CA ILE A 207 8.26 -14.80 4.73
C ILE A 207 9.68 -14.91 4.16
N PHE A 208 10.59 -13.98 4.46
CA PHE A 208 11.99 -14.05 4.00
C PHE A 208 12.74 -15.30 4.49
N VAL A 209 12.63 -15.63 5.77
CA VAL A 209 13.29 -16.80 6.36
C VAL A 209 12.73 -18.11 5.78
N SER A 210 11.43 -18.16 5.47
CA SER A 210 10.82 -19.34 4.86
C SER A 210 11.38 -19.62 3.46
N VAL A 211 11.62 -18.57 2.66
CA VAL A 211 12.21 -18.70 1.32
C VAL A 211 13.64 -19.21 1.38
N SER A 212 14.46 -18.66 2.29
CA SER A 212 15.87 -19.06 2.42
C SER A 212 16.03 -20.52 2.84
N ARG A 213 15.17 -21.01 3.75
CA ARG A 213 15.16 -22.43 4.14
C ARG A 213 14.79 -23.35 2.98
N VAL A 214 13.75 -23.00 2.21
CA VAL A 214 13.35 -23.81 1.03
C VAL A 214 14.48 -23.91 0.00
N TRP A 215 15.16 -22.80 -0.27
CA TRP A 215 16.29 -22.81 -1.21
C TRP A 215 17.48 -23.61 -0.67
N GLY A 216 17.80 -23.47 0.62
CA GLY A 216 18.88 -24.23 1.27
C GLY A 216 18.63 -25.73 1.38
N THR A 217 17.38 -26.18 1.47
CA THR A 217 17.03 -27.61 1.43
C THR A 217 17.06 -28.14 -0.01
N ALA A 218 16.55 -27.38 -0.98
CA ALA A 218 16.53 -27.79 -2.38
C ALA A 218 17.95 -27.96 -2.96
N SER A 219 18.89 -27.08 -2.62
CA SER A 219 20.28 -27.20 -3.06
C SER A 219 21.00 -28.40 -2.42
N ARG A 220 20.71 -28.75 -1.17
CA ARG A 220 21.25 -29.98 -0.55
C ARG A 220 20.76 -31.25 -1.24
N LEU A 221 19.47 -31.30 -1.60
CA LEU A 221 18.90 -32.45 -2.29
C LEU A 221 19.43 -32.62 -3.72
N ALA A 222 19.67 -31.51 -4.44
CA ALA A 222 20.28 -31.55 -5.76
C ALA A 222 21.72 -32.11 -5.72
N VAL A 223 22.52 -31.68 -4.74
CA VAL A 223 23.89 -32.20 -4.54
C VAL A 223 23.88 -33.70 -4.24
N GLN A 224 22.93 -34.18 -3.42
CA GLN A 224 22.82 -35.61 -3.11
C GLN A 224 22.47 -36.47 -4.34
N HIS A 225 21.74 -35.91 -5.30
CA HIS A 225 21.30 -36.62 -6.50
C HIS A 225 22.37 -36.65 -7.62
N GLU A 226 23.34 -35.74 -7.58
CA GLU A 226 24.52 -35.75 -8.47
C GLU A 226 25.67 -36.62 -7.93
N SER A 227 25.65 -36.93 -6.63
CA SER A 227 26.64 -37.77 -5.95
C SER A 227 26.28 -39.26 -5.87
N ALA A 228 25.16 -39.68 -6.45
CA ALA A 228 24.66 -41.06 -6.47
C ALA A 228 24.62 -41.58 -7.91
#